data_AF-A0A7C8ZHL2-F1
#
_entry.id   AF-A0A7C8ZHL2-F1
#
_cell.length_a   1.000
_cell.length_b   1.000
_cell.length_c   1.000
_cell.angle_alpha   90.00
_cell.angle_beta   90.00
_cell.angle_gamma   90.00
#
_symmetry.space_group_name_H-M   'P 1'
#
loop_
_entity.id
_entity.type
_entity.pdbx_description
1 polymer ?
#
loop_
_entity_poly.entity_id
_entity_poly.type
_entity_poly.pdbx_seq_one_letter_code
_entity_poly.pdbx_strand_id
1 'polypeptide(L)'
;GYLKIPTNLEGYLQKCKFLPRLNNEILEERNSTYKQRFSSLENLVLIMFEHDTVLVPRETSWFGYYPDGAFSPVLSAEKTKLYTEDWIGLRTLDEAGRVKFVNVSGGHLGISHDDMKKHIVPYLKSQDARMDSSKTSGNQGNQGETSKISNLQDPIMEGSSIYNWPLPVIDFFKEMMGITED
;
A
#
# COMPACT_ATOMS: atom_id res chain seq x y z
N GLY A 1 20.31 7.52 0.27
CA GLY A 1 19.57 7.91 1.48
C GLY A 1 18.22 8.48 1.11
N TYR A 2 17.45 8.93 2.09
CA TYR A 2 16.12 9.51 1.90
C TYR A 2 15.95 10.86 2.61
N LEU A 3 17.02 11.40 3.20
CA LEU A 3 16.97 12.70 3.86
C LEU A 3 16.82 13.81 2.80
N LYS A 4 15.72 14.55 2.86
CA LYS A 4 15.42 15.72 2.03
C LYS A 4 15.25 16.93 2.95
N ILE A 5 16.07 17.95 2.83
CA ILE A 5 15.92 19.18 3.63
C ILE A 5 15.35 20.25 2.69
N PRO A 6 14.14 20.79 2.94
CA PRO A 6 13.49 21.74 2.01
C PRO A 6 14.34 22.98 1.71
N THR A 7 15.13 23.44 2.68
CA THR A 7 16.02 24.61 2.55
C THR A 7 17.38 24.27 1.94
N ASN A 8 17.67 23.00 1.64
CA ASN A 8 18.93 22.56 1.02
C ASN A 8 18.67 21.51 -0.06
N LEU A 9 17.89 21.90 -1.07
CA LEU A 9 17.57 21.03 -2.20
C LEU A 9 18.79 20.72 -3.07
N GLU A 10 19.73 21.67 -3.20
CA GLU A 10 20.96 21.42 -3.95
C GLU A 10 21.77 20.27 -3.31
N GLY A 11 22.00 20.33 -1.99
CA GLY A 11 22.68 19.26 -1.27
C GLY A 11 21.91 17.94 -1.34
N TYR A 12 20.58 17.98 -1.31
CA TYR A 12 19.72 16.82 -1.50
C TYR A 12 19.92 16.19 -2.89
N LEU A 13 19.78 16.96 -3.97
CA LEU A 13 19.89 16.45 -5.34
C LEU A 13 21.31 15.94 -5.66
N GLN A 14 22.35 16.58 -5.14
CA GLN A 14 23.74 16.18 -5.41
C GLN A 14 24.21 14.97 -4.58
N LYS A 15 23.83 14.88 -3.30
CA LYS A 15 24.39 13.88 -2.36
C LYS A 15 23.46 12.71 -2.10
N CYS A 16 22.15 12.88 -2.26
CA CYS A 16 21.18 11.84 -1.98
C CYS A 16 21.09 10.85 -3.14
N LYS A 17 21.82 9.73 -3.04
CA LYS A 17 21.94 8.74 -4.13
C LYS A 17 20.69 7.91 -4.44
N PHE A 18 19.63 8.01 -3.63
CA PHE A 18 18.49 7.10 -3.73
C PHE A 18 17.19 7.85 -4.01
N LEU A 19 16.69 8.65 -3.05
CA LEU A 19 15.36 9.24 -3.15
C LEU A 19 15.15 10.14 -4.40
N PRO A 20 16.04 11.09 -4.76
CA PRO A 20 15.86 11.89 -5.97
C PRO A 20 15.76 11.07 -7.26
N ARG A 21 16.50 9.95 -7.34
CA ARG A 21 16.47 9.05 -8.49
C ARG A 21 15.19 8.23 -8.52
N LEU A 22 14.80 7.65 -7.39
CA LEU A 22 13.56 6.87 -7.31
C LEU A 22 12.31 7.73 -7.59
N ASN A 23 12.32 8.97 -7.12
CA ASN A 23 11.23 9.93 -7.30
C ASN A 23 11.26 10.66 -8.65
N ASN A 24 12.20 10.33 -9.56
CA ASN A 24 12.34 11.01 -10.86
C ASN A 24 12.51 12.54 -10.75
N GLU A 25 13.18 13.03 -9.69
CA GLU A 25 13.36 14.47 -9.43
C GLU A 25 14.49 15.08 -10.29
N ILE A 26 15.43 14.26 -10.77
CA ILE A 26 16.55 14.69 -11.61
C ILE A 26 16.13 14.60 -13.08
N LEU A 27 15.92 15.75 -13.73
CA LEU A 27 15.36 15.85 -15.09
C LEU A 27 16.09 14.97 -16.12
N GLU A 28 17.42 15.07 -16.15
CA GLU A 28 18.27 14.35 -17.12
C GLU A 28 18.40 12.84 -16.84
N GLU A 29 18.02 12.39 -15.64
CA GLU A 29 18.08 10.98 -15.22
C GLU A 29 16.69 10.34 -15.10
N ARG A 30 15.61 11.03 -15.50
CA ARG A 30 14.24 10.52 -15.37
C ARG A 30 14.08 9.19 -16.08
N ASN A 31 13.54 8.22 -15.35
CA ASN A 31 13.36 6.86 -15.83
C ASN A 31 11.86 6.54 -16.04
N SER A 32 11.45 6.42 -17.31
CA SER A 32 10.08 6.06 -17.69
C SER A 32 9.66 4.68 -17.20
N THR A 33 10.62 3.75 -17.03
CA THR A 33 10.34 2.39 -16.54
C THR A 33 9.87 2.43 -15.08
N TYR A 34 10.37 3.37 -14.27
CA TYR A 34 9.94 3.52 -12.88
C TYR A 34 8.46 3.93 -12.83
N LYS A 35 8.09 4.92 -13.65
CA LYS A 35 6.70 5.34 -13.81
C LYS A 35 5.81 4.21 -14.28
N GLN A 36 6.21 3.48 -15.33
CA GLN A 36 5.43 2.38 -15.88
C GLN A 36 5.17 1.29 -14.84
N ARG A 37 6.19 0.88 -14.09
CA ARG A 37 6.08 -0.17 -13.06
C ARG A 37 5.28 0.29 -11.84
N PHE A 38 5.47 1.53 -11.39
CA PHE A 38 4.69 2.05 -10.27
C PHE A 38 3.21 2.21 -10.66
N SER A 39 2.92 2.64 -11.88
CA SER A 39 1.55 2.75 -12.41
C SER A 39 0.88 1.39 -12.67
N SER A 40 1.65 0.31 -12.77
CA SER A 40 1.12 -1.05 -12.99
C SER A 40 0.67 -1.73 -11.71
N LEU A 41 0.84 -1.11 -10.53
CA LEU A 41 0.31 -1.64 -9.27
C LEU A 41 -1.20 -1.83 -9.37
N GLU A 42 -1.70 -2.97 -8.88
CA GLU A 42 -3.14 -3.20 -8.79
C GLU A 42 -3.78 -2.28 -7.76
N ASN A 43 -3.14 -2.14 -6.59
CA ASN A 43 -3.55 -1.24 -5.52
C ASN A 43 -2.30 -0.66 -4.84
N LEU A 44 -2.40 0.61 -4.44
CA LEU A 44 -1.43 1.27 -3.56
C LEU A 44 -2.17 1.77 -2.32
N VAL A 45 -1.96 1.10 -1.19
CA VAL A 45 -2.57 1.49 0.09
C VAL A 45 -1.53 2.27 0.90
N LEU A 46 -1.81 3.54 1.15
CA LEU A 46 -0.94 4.45 1.89
C LEU A 46 -1.58 4.72 3.25
N ILE A 47 -0.94 4.24 4.31
CA ILE A 47 -1.42 4.42 5.69
C ILE A 47 -0.62 5.52 6.36
N MET A 48 -1.31 6.55 6.84
CA MET A 48 -0.75 7.59 7.69
C MET A 48 -1.25 7.39 9.12
N PHE A 49 -0.36 7.61 10.08
CA PHE A 49 -0.67 7.54 11.51
C PHE A 49 -0.91 8.96 12.04
N GLU A 50 -2.06 9.18 12.66
CA GLU A 50 -2.49 10.51 13.11
C GLU A 50 -1.50 11.14 14.11
N HIS A 51 -0.92 10.32 14.98
CA HIS A 51 -0.01 10.75 16.04
C HIS A 51 1.44 10.34 15.77
N ASP A 52 1.83 10.18 14.49
CA ASP A 52 3.21 9.88 14.12
C ASP A 52 4.15 11.03 14.53
N THR A 53 5.16 10.71 15.35
CA THR A 53 6.21 11.66 15.76
C THR A 53 7.58 11.30 15.18
N VAL A 54 7.67 10.25 14.35
CA VAL A 54 8.90 9.77 13.72
C VAL A 54 9.02 10.35 12.32
N LEU A 55 7.93 10.36 11.56
CA LEU A 55 7.89 10.96 10.23
C LEU A 55 7.68 12.47 10.31
N VAL A 56 8.59 13.23 9.71
CA VAL A 56 8.55 14.69 9.67
C VAL A 56 8.67 15.18 8.22
N PRO A 57 7.58 15.70 7.60
CA PRO A 57 6.21 15.72 8.10
C PRO A 57 5.55 14.35 7.98
N ARG A 58 4.53 14.05 8.79
CA ARG A 58 3.80 12.75 8.75
C ARG A 58 3.15 12.47 7.40
N GLU A 59 2.78 13.54 6.69
CA GLU A 59 2.19 13.53 5.36
C GLU A 59 3.13 12.90 4.30
N THR A 60 4.42 12.72 4.61
CA THR A 60 5.32 11.91 3.77
C THR A 60 4.82 10.47 3.55
N SER A 61 3.99 9.94 4.46
CA SER A 61 3.31 8.64 4.31
C SER A 61 2.37 8.60 3.11
N TRP A 62 1.88 9.77 2.70
CA TRP A 62 0.94 9.99 1.62
C TRP A 62 1.56 10.76 0.46
N PHE A 63 2.89 10.77 0.31
CA PHE A 63 3.62 11.58 -0.69
C PHE A 63 3.42 13.10 -0.56
N GLY A 64 2.88 13.59 0.56
CA GLY A 64 2.90 15.00 0.92
C GLY A 64 4.29 15.43 1.38
N TYR A 65 4.62 16.70 1.21
CA TYR A 65 5.89 17.26 1.68
C TYR A 65 5.85 18.77 1.85
N TYR A 66 6.93 19.34 2.36
CA TYR A 66 7.11 20.78 2.40
C TYR A 66 7.41 21.38 1.01
N PRO A 67 7.05 22.65 0.76
CA PRO A 67 7.47 23.36 -0.44
C PRO A 67 8.99 23.60 -0.47
N ASP A 68 9.52 23.79 -1.67
CA ASP A 68 10.92 24.12 -1.87
C ASP A 68 11.29 25.40 -1.09
N GLY A 69 12.33 25.32 -0.25
CA GLY A 69 12.84 26.47 0.52
C GLY A 69 12.14 26.78 1.85
N ALA A 70 11.08 26.06 2.23
CA ALA A 70 10.37 26.33 3.49
C ALA A 70 9.87 25.05 4.18
N PHE A 71 9.56 25.14 5.48
CA PHE A 71 8.97 24.05 6.28
C PHE A 71 7.46 24.24 6.52
N SER A 72 6.82 25.18 5.83
CA SER A 72 5.37 25.38 5.91
C SER A 72 4.84 26.17 4.71
N PRO A 73 3.56 25.99 4.33
CA PRO A 73 2.64 24.95 4.82
C PRO A 73 3.04 23.56 4.28
N VAL A 74 2.56 22.48 4.89
CA VAL A 74 2.71 21.13 4.31
C VAL A 74 1.80 21.01 3.09
N LEU A 75 2.33 20.50 1.99
CA LEU A 75 1.60 20.22 0.75
C LEU A 75 1.07 18.79 0.78
N SER A 76 -0.20 18.60 0.39
CA SER A 76 -0.72 17.28 0.03
C SER A 76 -0.04 16.77 -1.26
N ALA A 77 -0.07 15.46 -1.50
CA ALA A 77 0.50 14.86 -2.71
C ALA A 77 0.07 15.59 -3.98
N GLU A 78 -1.22 15.87 -4.14
CA GLU A 78 -1.84 16.54 -5.29
C GLU A 78 -1.24 17.91 -5.60
N LYS A 79 -0.63 18.57 -4.61
CA LYS A 79 -0.01 19.89 -4.75
C LYS A 79 1.50 19.82 -5.03
N THR A 80 2.11 18.63 -4.97
CA THR A 80 3.53 18.43 -5.27
C THR A 80 3.78 18.31 -6.76
N LYS A 81 4.98 18.71 -7.24
CA LYS A 81 5.39 18.51 -8.63
C LYS A 81 5.41 17.03 -9.04
N LEU A 82 5.80 16.15 -8.12
CA LEU A 82 5.82 14.70 -8.33
C LEU A 82 4.46 14.17 -8.79
N TYR A 83 3.37 14.70 -8.22
CA TYR A 83 2.00 14.35 -8.60
C TYR A 83 1.51 15.15 -9.82
N THR A 84 1.64 16.48 -9.81
CA THR A 84 1.05 17.34 -10.87
C THR A 84 1.70 17.14 -12.24
N GLU A 85 2.98 16.79 -12.28
CA GLU A 85 3.69 16.40 -13.50
C GLU A 85 3.78 14.87 -13.67
N ASP A 86 3.22 14.12 -12.71
CA ASP A 86 3.10 12.67 -12.71
C ASP A 86 4.44 11.94 -12.97
N TRP A 87 5.48 12.32 -12.21
CA TRP A 87 6.87 11.87 -12.39
C TRP A 87 7.04 10.37 -12.23
N ILE A 88 6.30 9.78 -11.29
CA ILE A 88 6.34 8.33 -10.99
C ILE A 88 5.04 7.62 -11.33
N GLY A 89 4.03 8.30 -11.87
CA GLY A 89 2.73 7.67 -12.15
C GLY A 89 1.74 7.65 -10.98
N LEU A 90 2.02 8.39 -9.90
CA LEU A 90 1.15 8.46 -8.73
C LEU A 90 -0.22 9.05 -9.09
N ARG A 91 -0.27 10.13 -9.89
CA ARG A 91 -1.55 10.70 -10.34
C ARG A 91 -2.29 9.72 -11.24
N THR A 92 -1.58 9.09 -12.18
CA THR A 92 -2.18 8.06 -13.06
C THR A 92 -2.81 6.93 -12.25
N LEU A 93 -2.16 6.47 -11.18
CA LEU A 93 -2.65 5.40 -10.32
C LEU A 93 -3.86 5.85 -9.49
N ASP A 94 -3.81 7.08 -8.99
CA ASP A 94 -4.84 7.69 -8.15
C ASP A 94 -6.12 8.00 -8.94
N GLU A 95 -6.01 8.62 -10.11
CA GLU A 95 -7.12 8.87 -11.03
C GLU A 95 -7.78 7.57 -11.52
N ALA A 96 -7.03 6.47 -11.58
CA ALA A 96 -7.56 5.13 -11.84
C ALA A 96 -8.28 4.50 -10.63
N GLY A 97 -8.38 5.19 -9.50
CA GLY A 97 -9.03 4.72 -8.27
C GLY A 97 -8.24 3.65 -7.51
N ARG A 98 -6.96 3.43 -7.87
CA ARG A 98 -6.11 2.36 -7.32
C ARG A 98 -5.26 2.81 -6.14
N VAL A 99 -5.24 4.10 -5.80
CA VAL A 99 -4.61 4.60 -4.57
C VAL A 99 -5.65 4.70 -3.46
N LYS A 100 -5.26 4.31 -2.24
CA LYS A 100 -6.09 4.37 -1.04
C LYS A 100 -5.34 5.12 0.05
N PHE A 101 -5.79 6.34 0.34
CA PHE A 101 -5.28 7.14 1.45
C PHE A 101 -6.05 6.77 2.72
N VAL A 102 -5.37 6.09 3.65
CA VAL A 102 -5.95 5.61 4.91
C VAL A 102 -5.27 6.33 6.07
N ASN A 103 -6.06 6.96 6.94
CA ASN A 103 -5.57 7.57 8.17
C ASN A 103 -6.07 6.74 9.34
N VAL A 104 -5.17 6.33 10.23
CA VAL A 104 -5.51 5.54 11.42
C VAL A 104 -5.02 6.28 12.67
N SER A 105 -5.73 6.06 13.78
CA SER A 105 -5.27 6.54 15.08
C SER A 105 -4.02 5.77 15.51
N GLY A 106 -3.09 6.44 16.18
CA GLY A 106 -1.91 5.80 16.76
C GLY A 106 -0.61 6.51 16.43
N GLY A 107 0.46 6.07 17.10
CA GLY A 107 1.83 6.50 16.81
C GLY A 107 2.46 5.72 15.66
N HIS A 108 3.75 5.93 15.41
CA HIS A 108 4.48 5.27 14.32
C HIS A 108 4.34 3.74 14.38
N LEU A 109 3.74 3.14 13.34
CA LEU A 109 3.42 1.71 13.23
C LEU A 109 2.41 1.18 14.27
N GLY A 110 1.83 2.04 15.09
CA GLY A 110 0.82 1.69 16.08
C GLY A 110 -0.57 1.57 15.44
N ILE A 111 -0.82 0.50 14.70
CA ILE A 111 -2.13 0.20 14.09
C ILE A 111 -2.91 -0.83 14.91
N SER A 112 -4.21 -0.63 15.08
CA SER A 112 -5.08 -1.59 15.78
C SER A 112 -5.35 -2.84 14.91
N HIS A 113 -5.70 -3.96 15.54
CA HIS A 113 -6.11 -5.16 14.81
C HIS A 113 -7.35 -4.90 13.93
N ASP A 114 -8.30 -4.11 14.43
CA ASP A 114 -9.52 -3.76 13.68
C ASP A 114 -9.19 -2.92 12.44
N ASP A 115 -8.28 -1.94 12.57
CA ASP A 115 -7.82 -1.15 11.43
C ASP A 115 -7.04 -2.00 10.42
N MET A 116 -6.19 -2.93 10.88
CA MET A 116 -5.52 -3.87 9.99
C MET A 116 -6.54 -4.76 9.24
N LYS A 117 -7.55 -5.29 9.93
CA LYS A 117 -8.62 -6.11 9.32
C LYS A 117 -9.43 -5.31 8.30
N LYS A 118 -9.67 -4.04 8.58
CA LYS A 118 -10.45 -3.15 7.71
C LYS A 118 -9.66 -2.64 6.50
N HIS A 119 -8.40 -2.27 6.69
CA HIS A 119 -7.65 -1.50 5.69
C HIS A 119 -6.55 -2.29 4.96
N ILE A 120 -6.09 -3.42 5.53
CA ILE A 120 -5.02 -4.24 4.95
C ILE A 120 -5.57 -5.55 4.39
N VAL A 121 -6.28 -6.32 5.22
CA VAL A 121 -6.75 -7.67 4.88
C VAL A 121 -7.53 -7.78 3.56
N PRO A 122 -8.40 -6.82 3.17
CA PRO A 122 -9.12 -6.92 1.90
C PRO A 122 -8.20 -7.07 0.68
N TYR A 123 -6.99 -6.51 0.73
CA TYR A 123 -6.00 -6.54 -0.35
C TYR A 123 -5.11 -7.79 -0.34
N LEU A 124 -5.18 -8.60 0.73
CA LEU A 124 -4.41 -9.83 0.88
C LEU A 124 -5.22 -11.08 0.48
N LYS A 125 -6.55 -10.99 0.48
CA LYS A 125 -7.42 -12.08 0.02
C LYS A 125 -7.30 -12.24 -1.49
N SER A 126 -7.24 -13.49 -1.97
CA SER A 126 -7.23 -13.78 -3.41
C SER A 126 -8.46 -13.20 -4.10
N GLN A 127 -8.30 -12.82 -5.37
CA GLN A 127 -9.39 -12.32 -6.22
C GLN A 127 -10.55 -13.32 -6.31
N ASP A 128 -10.27 -14.63 -6.25
CA ASP A 128 -11.27 -15.69 -6.28
C ASP A 128 -12.20 -15.69 -5.05
N ALA A 129 -11.68 -15.35 -3.88
CA ALA A 129 -12.48 -15.25 -2.65
C ALA A 129 -13.44 -14.04 -2.65
N ARG A 130 -13.19 -13.02 -3.48
CA ARG A 130 -14.06 -11.83 -3.58
C ARG A 130 -15.34 -12.13 -4.37
N MET A 131 -15.31 -13.07 -5.32
CA MET A 131 -16.50 -13.43 -6.10
C MET A 131 -17.51 -14.26 -5.31
N ASP A 132 -17.07 -15.05 -4.33
CA ASP A 132 -17.96 -15.96 -3.60
C ASP A 132 -18.86 -15.24 -2.58
N SER A 133 -18.38 -14.14 -1.99
CA SER A 133 -19.16 -13.30 -1.08
C SER A 133 -20.32 -12.53 -1.75
N SER A 134 -20.38 -12.49 -3.08
CA SER A 134 -21.45 -11.82 -3.83
C SER A 134 -22.64 -12.71 -4.19
N LYS A 135 -22.56 -14.03 -3.95
CA LYS A 135 -23.59 -15.00 -4.36
C LYS A 135 -24.58 -15.43 -3.28
N THR A 136 -24.42 -15.02 -2.02
CA THR A 136 -25.36 -15.42 -0.95
C THR A 136 -26.49 -14.40 -0.76
N SER A 137 -27.28 -14.21 -1.82
CA SER A 137 -28.67 -13.73 -1.72
C SER A 137 -29.42 -14.19 -2.96
N GLY A 138 -29.92 -15.43 -2.92
CA GLY A 138 -30.78 -15.96 -3.97
C GLY A 138 -30.93 -17.48 -3.96
N ASN A 139 -32.10 -17.92 -3.49
CA ASN A 139 -32.78 -19.20 -3.74
C ASN A 139 -32.52 -20.44 -2.87
N GLN A 140 -33.61 -20.87 -2.25
CA GLN A 140 -33.90 -22.18 -1.68
C GLN A 140 -33.99 -23.27 -2.77
N GLY A 141 -33.55 -24.50 -2.47
CA GLY A 141 -34.06 -25.70 -3.15
C GLY A 141 -33.10 -26.90 -3.30
N ASN A 142 -33.36 -27.94 -2.48
CA ASN A 142 -33.18 -29.39 -2.69
C ASN A 142 -31.80 -30.11 -2.72
N GLN A 143 -31.65 -30.94 -1.67
CA GLN A 143 -31.29 -32.38 -1.60
C GLN A 143 -30.18 -32.98 -2.50
N GLY A 144 -29.11 -33.44 -1.82
CA GLY A 144 -28.63 -34.83 -1.84
C GLY A 144 -27.58 -35.22 -2.88
N GLU A 145 -26.31 -35.33 -2.46
CA GLU A 145 -25.45 -36.51 -2.68
C GLU A 145 -24.10 -36.35 -1.99
N THR A 146 -23.69 -37.38 -1.25
CA THR A 146 -22.39 -37.51 -0.59
C THR A 146 -21.32 -37.90 -1.59
N SER A 147 -20.34 -37.03 -1.80
CA SER A 147 -19.06 -37.40 -2.40
C SER A 147 -17.94 -36.71 -1.63
N LYS A 148 -17.08 -37.53 -1.01
CA LYS A 148 -15.80 -37.14 -0.39
C LYS A 148 -15.01 -36.26 -1.34
N ILE A 149 -14.76 -35.01 -0.96
CA ILE A 149 -13.72 -34.18 -1.55
C ILE A 149 -12.68 -33.96 -0.46
N SER A 150 -11.74 -34.89 -0.36
CA SER A 150 -10.44 -34.64 0.25
C SER A 150 -9.65 -33.79 -0.75
N ASN A 151 -9.65 -32.48 -0.55
CA ASN A 151 -8.65 -31.54 -1.05
C ASN A 151 -8.96 -30.18 -0.38
N LEU A 152 -8.59 -30.02 0.89
CA LEU A 152 -8.28 -28.69 1.39
C LEU A 152 -6.93 -28.34 0.78
N GLN A 153 -6.95 -27.72 -0.39
CA GLN A 153 -5.83 -26.90 -0.81
C GLN A 153 -5.87 -25.69 0.14
N ASP A 154 -4.87 -25.58 1.02
CA ASP A 154 -4.63 -24.35 1.77
C ASP A 154 -4.74 -23.16 0.81
N PRO A 155 -5.34 -22.02 1.21
CA PRO A 155 -5.47 -20.88 0.31
C PRO A 155 -4.08 -20.43 -0.12
N ILE A 156 -3.70 -20.84 -1.33
CA ILE A 156 -2.47 -20.44 -1.98
C ILE A 156 -2.65 -18.95 -2.25
N MET A 157 -1.90 -18.15 -1.51
CA MET A 157 -1.73 -16.72 -1.74
C MET A 157 -1.04 -16.59 -3.10
N GLU A 158 -1.81 -16.53 -4.18
CA GLU A 158 -1.27 -16.40 -5.53
C GLU A 158 -0.53 -15.05 -5.64
N GLY A 159 0.81 -15.12 -5.67
CA GLY A 159 1.71 -13.99 -5.47
C GLY A 159 2.70 -14.16 -4.31
N SER A 160 2.63 -15.26 -3.56
CA SER A 160 3.54 -15.52 -2.44
C SER A 160 4.97 -15.67 -2.92
N SER A 161 5.79 -14.71 -2.47
CA SER A 161 7.22 -14.84 -2.23
C SER A 161 7.68 -16.30 -2.05
N ILE A 162 8.78 -16.69 -2.69
CA ILE A 162 9.48 -18.00 -2.55
C ILE A 162 9.96 -18.29 -1.11
N TYR A 163 9.59 -17.45 -0.15
CA TYR A 163 10.03 -17.48 1.24
C TYR A 163 9.02 -18.22 2.09
N ASN A 164 9.50 -19.26 2.78
CA ASN A 164 8.73 -19.92 3.83
C ASN A 164 8.71 -19.04 5.08
N TRP A 165 7.55 -18.45 5.37
CA TRP A 165 7.36 -17.63 6.55
C TRP A 165 7.43 -18.47 7.84
N PRO A 166 7.98 -17.94 8.94
CA PRO A 166 7.91 -18.60 10.24
C PRO A 166 6.46 -18.83 10.69
N LEU A 167 6.19 -19.92 11.43
CA LEU A 167 4.85 -20.25 11.94
C LEU A 167 4.11 -19.08 12.63
N PRO A 168 4.75 -18.27 13.52
CA PRO A 168 4.06 -17.14 14.14
C PRO A 168 3.54 -16.10 13.14
N VAL A 169 4.21 -15.95 12.00
CA VAL A 169 3.77 -15.03 10.93
C VAL A 169 2.58 -15.63 10.19
N ILE A 170 2.62 -16.93 9.92
CA ILE A 170 1.51 -17.65 9.28
C ILE A 170 0.26 -17.58 10.17
N ASP A 171 0.39 -17.88 11.46
CA ASP A 171 -0.72 -17.86 12.42
C ASP A 171 -1.32 -16.47 12.56
N PHE A 172 -0.47 -15.43 12.62
CA PHE A 172 -0.92 -14.04 12.61
C PHE A 172 -1.79 -13.73 11.38
N PHE A 173 -1.35 -14.11 10.18
CA PHE A 173 -2.13 -13.87 8.96
C PHE A 173 -3.40 -14.72 8.89
N LYS A 174 -3.38 -15.97 9.38
CA LYS A 174 -4.58 -16.81 9.52
C LYS A 174 -5.61 -16.16 10.43
N GLU A 175 -5.20 -15.71 11.61
CA GLU A 175 -6.07 -14.99 12.56
C GLU A 175 -6.65 -13.71 11.93
N MET A 176 -5.81 -12.92 11.28
CA MET A 176 -6.22 -11.69 10.60
C MET A 176 -7.23 -11.95 9.48
N MET A 177 -7.09 -13.07 8.77
CA MET A 177 -8.01 -13.48 7.71
C MET A 177 -9.25 -14.22 8.22
N GLY A 178 -9.28 -14.62 9.49
CA GLY A 178 -10.35 -15.42 10.08
C GLY A 178 -10.34 -16.88 9.62
N ILE A 179 -9.17 -17.42 9.27
CA ILE A 179 -8.98 -18.82 8.89
C ILE A 179 -8.66 -19.59 10.17
N THR A 180 -9.63 -20.35 10.69
CA THR A 180 -9.42 -21.29 11.79
C THR A 180 -9.06 -22.66 11.24
N GLU A 181 -8.06 -23.32 11.82
CA GLU A 181 -7.83 -24.76 11.60
C GLU A 181 -8.86 -25.52 12.43
N ASP A 182 -9.70 -26.32 11.76
CA ASP A 182 -10.58 -27.31 12.41
C ASP A 182 -9.78 -28.55 12.86
#